data_AF-A0A2W6XUL4-F1
#
_entry.id   AF-A0A2W6XUL4-F1
#
_cell.length_a   1.000
_cell.length_b   1.000
_cell.length_c   1.000
_cell.angle_alpha   90.00
_cell.angle_beta   90.00
_cell.angle_gamma   90.00
#
_symmetry.space_group_name_H-M   'P 1'
#
loop_
_entity.id
_entity.type
_entity.pdbx_description
1 polymer ?
#
loop_
_entity_poly.entity_id
_entity_poly.type
_entity_poly.pdbx_seq_one_letter_code
_entity_poly.pdbx_strand_id
1 'polypeptide(L)'
;MNFNRIKIKILIITVVIVSGNITAQSYQKTDSGLKFSVDNMNVEVKLYGENTVRIIKYPAGKSFDKNSLSVIKKEQKTRFSVSESNHIISLKTNDVQLLIDAKNGEITYNSPSGKELLKETGSDFKPFNDAGNPTYSVTQSFQLKKDEPIYGLGILQNGKMSQRNTDVKMIQNNTWDFVPFFQSVKGYGVFWDNYSP
;
A
#
# COMPACT_ATOMS: atom_id res chain seq x y z
N MET A 1 71.26 28.58 34.77
CA MET A 1 70.09 29.06 34.00
C MET A 1 69.32 27.82 33.56
N ASN A 2 68.18 27.50 34.19
CA ASN A 2 67.43 26.26 34.00
C ASN A 2 66.60 26.30 32.72
N PHE A 3 66.78 25.32 31.82
CA PHE A 3 65.88 25.09 30.70
C PHE A 3 64.83 24.05 31.07
N ASN A 4 63.58 24.50 31.22
CA ASN A 4 62.43 23.62 31.46
C ASN A 4 62.08 22.84 30.18
N ARG A 5 62.09 21.51 30.26
CA ARG A 5 61.63 20.61 29.18
C ARG A 5 60.10 20.55 29.19
N ILE A 6 59.46 21.07 28.13
CA ILE A 6 58.02 20.94 27.89
C ILE A 6 57.75 19.50 27.40
N LYS A 7 56.97 18.72 28.16
CA LYS A 7 56.48 17.40 27.74
C LYS A 7 55.16 17.56 26.97
N ILE A 8 55.21 17.45 25.65
CA ILE A 8 54.02 17.40 24.79
C ILE A 8 53.37 16.02 24.93
N LYS A 9 52.18 15.94 25.53
CA LYS A 9 51.36 14.73 25.53
C LYS A 9 50.52 14.70 24.26
N ILE A 10 50.88 13.80 23.33
CA ILE A 10 50.10 13.56 22.10
C ILE A 10 48.90 12.69 22.48
N LEU A 11 47.69 13.24 22.35
CA LEU A 11 46.44 12.51 22.49
C LEU A 11 46.06 11.90 21.13
N ILE A 12 46.16 10.58 21.01
CA ILE A 12 45.72 9.85 19.81
C ILE A 12 44.21 9.62 19.93
N ILE A 13 43.42 10.31 19.11
CA ILE A 13 41.97 10.06 18.96
C ILE A 13 41.80 8.98 17.89
N THR A 14 41.48 7.76 18.31
CA THR A 14 41.14 6.66 17.39
C THR A 14 39.70 6.84 16.93
N VAL A 15 39.52 7.25 15.68
CA VAL A 15 38.21 7.27 15.01
C VAL A 15 37.89 5.84 14.57
N VAL A 16 36.98 5.17 15.28
CA VAL A 16 36.46 3.87 14.88
C VAL A 16 35.41 4.08 13.79
N ILE A 17 35.80 3.84 12.54
CA ILE A 17 34.87 3.82 11.41
C ILE A 17 34.18 2.45 11.44
N VAL A 18 32.96 2.40 11.99
CA VAL A 18 32.10 1.21 11.90
C VAL A 18 31.55 1.14 10.49
N SER A 19 32.16 0.32 9.64
CA SER A 19 31.66 -0.02 8.31
C SER A 19 30.47 -0.98 8.42
N GLY A 20 29.29 -0.43 8.72
CA GLY A 20 28.04 -1.15 8.53
C GLY A 20 27.79 -1.34 7.04
N ASN A 21 27.45 -2.56 6.62
CA ASN A 21 26.87 -2.80 5.30
C ASN A 21 25.53 -2.05 5.24
N ILE A 22 25.54 -0.85 4.66
CA ILE A 22 24.30 -0.12 4.34
C ILE A 22 23.75 -0.79 3.09
N THR A 23 22.95 -1.83 3.26
CA THR A 23 22.09 -2.30 2.18
C THR A 23 21.07 -1.20 1.91
N ALA A 24 21.14 -0.59 0.72
CA ALA A 24 20.13 0.35 0.29
C ALA A 24 18.79 -0.40 0.20
N GLN A 25 17.88 -0.11 1.13
CA GLN A 25 16.53 -0.69 1.14
C GLN A 25 15.79 -0.18 -0.10
N SER A 26 14.99 -1.03 -0.73
CA SER A 26 14.19 -0.65 -1.91
C SER A 26 12.99 0.23 -1.58
N TYR A 27 12.78 0.52 -0.29
CA TYR A 27 11.67 1.30 0.22
C TYR A 27 12.11 2.33 1.24
N GLN A 28 11.28 3.35 1.44
CA GLN A 28 11.37 4.30 2.53
C GLN A 28 10.31 3.97 3.58
N LYS A 29 10.73 3.61 4.80
CA LYS A 29 9.82 3.45 5.95
C LYS A 29 9.30 4.81 6.42
N THR A 30 8.02 4.88 6.81
CA THR A 30 7.39 6.05 7.44
C THR A 30 6.90 5.70 8.84
N ASP A 31 6.39 6.68 9.60
CA ASP A 31 5.77 6.44 10.92
C ASP A 31 4.49 5.58 10.82
N SER A 32 3.87 5.53 9.65
CA SER A 32 2.58 4.90 9.39
C SER A 32 2.64 3.81 8.32
N GLY A 33 3.82 3.39 7.85
CA GLY A 33 3.95 2.34 6.85
C GLY A 33 5.23 2.46 6.03
N LEU A 34 5.09 2.42 4.70
CA LEU A 34 6.23 2.55 3.78
C LEU A 34 5.81 3.10 2.43
N LYS A 35 6.79 3.58 1.67
CA LYS A 35 6.61 3.97 0.27
C LYS A 35 7.81 3.54 -0.56
N PHE A 36 7.58 3.26 -1.84
CA PHE A 36 8.62 2.86 -2.78
C PHE A 36 8.18 3.18 -4.21
N SER A 37 9.13 3.12 -5.14
CA SER A 37 8.87 3.29 -6.57
C SER A 37 9.29 2.01 -7.28
N VAL A 38 8.48 1.58 -8.24
CA VAL A 38 8.68 0.36 -9.02
C VAL A 38 8.16 0.61 -10.42
N ASP A 39 8.97 0.26 -11.43
CA ASP A 39 8.73 0.61 -12.82
C ASP A 39 8.36 2.10 -13.00
N ASN A 40 7.20 2.39 -13.59
CA ASN A 40 6.66 3.73 -13.79
C ASN A 40 5.58 4.09 -12.74
N MET A 41 5.65 3.53 -11.54
CA MET A 41 4.65 3.69 -10.49
C MET A 41 5.29 3.98 -9.13
N ASN A 42 4.66 4.87 -8.38
CA ASN A 42 4.89 5.05 -6.95
C ASN A 42 3.82 4.29 -6.16
N VAL A 43 4.22 3.67 -5.06
CA VAL A 43 3.35 2.94 -4.15
C VAL A 43 3.54 3.47 -2.73
N GLU A 44 2.44 3.84 -2.08
CA GLU A 44 2.40 4.16 -0.67
C GLU A 44 1.49 3.18 0.07
N VAL A 45 2.02 2.61 1.16
CA VAL A 45 1.31 1.73 2.09
C VAL A 45 1.15 2.50 3.39
N LYS A 46 -0.10 2.82 3.75
CA LYS A 46 -0.44 3.59 4.95
C LYS A 46 -1.33 2.78 5.88
N LEU A 47 -0.91 2.64 7.13
CA LEU A 47 -1.62 1.95 8.19
C LEU A 47 -2.60 2.91 8.88
N TYR A 48 -3.85 2.49 8.92
CA TYR A 48 -4.94 3.17 9.60
C TYR A 48 -5.31 2.45 10.91
N GLY A 49 -4.51 1.45 11.30
CA GLY A 49 -4.68 0.57 12.45
C GLY A 49 -4.03 -0.78 12.17
N GLU A 50 -4.15 -1.71 13.11
CA GLU A 50 -3.55 -3.05 13.01
C GLU A 50 -4.13 -3.87 11.84
N ASN A 51 -5.39 -3.66 11.47
CA ASN A 51 -6.11 -4.45 10.46
C ASN A 51 -6.59 -3.64 9.24
N THR A 52 -6.24 -2.36 9.14
CA THR A 52 -6.72 -1.47 8.08
C THR A 52 -5.52 -0.83 7.37
N VAL A 53 -5.38 -1.13 6.09
CA VAL A 53 -4.30 -0.63 5.24
C VAL A 53 -4.89 0.14 4.06
N ARG A 54 -4.36 1.34 3.80
CA ARG A 54 -4.62 2.10 2.59
C ARG A 54 -3.44 1.95 1.64
N ILE A 55 -3.74 1.49 0.43
CA ILE A 55 -2.77 1.39 -0.66
C ILE A 55 -3.05 2.52 -1.65
N ILE A 56 -2.02 3.29 -1.96
CA ILE A 56 -2.09 4.38 -2.93
C ILE A 56 -1.05 4.07 -4.00
N LYS A 57 -1.51 4.00 -5.25
CA LYS A 57 -0.65 3.78 -6.42
C LYS A 57 -0.88 4.92 -7.41
N TYR A 58 0.19 5.49 -7.96
CA TYR A 58 0.11 6.58 -8.92
C TYR A 58 1.34 6.61 -9.85
N PRO A 59 1.24 7.19 -11.05
CA PRO A 59 2.36 7.23 -11.99
C PRO A 59 3.59 7.93 -11.43
N ALA A 60 4.78 7.42 -11.80
CA ALA A 60 6.06 8.05 -11.49
C ALA A 60 6.12 9.50 -12.00
N GLY A 61 6.78 10.37 -11.25
CA GLY A 61 6.87 11.81 -11.58
C GLY A 61 5.57 12.60 -11.40
N LYS A 62 4.48 11.98 -10.93
CA LYS A 62 3.26 12.68 -10.50
C LYS A 62 3.22 12.80 -8.99
N SER A 63 2.47 13.79 -8.49
CA SER A 63 2.06 13.85 -7.09
C SER A 63 0.64 13.29 -6.96
N PHE A 64 0.35 12.73 -5.79
CA PHE A 64 -0.99 12.32 -5.41
C PHE A 64 -1.39 13.08 -4.15
N ASP A 65 -2.38 13.96 -4.29
CA ASP A 65 -3.06 14.59 -3.17
C ASP A 65 -4.56 14.37 -3.33
N LYS A 66 -5.19 13.84 -2.29
CA LYS A 66 -6.62 13.52 -2.29
C LYS A 66 -7.22 13.78 -0.91
N ASN A 67 -8.19 14.68 -0.90
CA ASN A 67 -9.18 14.77 0.17
C ASN A 67 -10.29 13.74 -0.10
N SER A 68 -10.37 12.70 0.73
CA SER A 68 -11.44 11.71 0.61
C SER A 68 -12.75 12.29 1.15
N LEU A 69 -13.84 12.12 0.41
CA LEU A 69 -15.22 12.41 0.82
C LEU A 69 -15.82 11.31 1.72
N SER A 70 -15.17 10.14 1.82
CA SER A 70 -15.67 8.99 2.58
C SER A 70 -14.76 8.61 3.75
N VAL A 71 -13.44 8.70 3.58
CA VAL A 71 -12.47 8.33 4.61
C VAL A 71 -12.09 9.57 5.44
N ILE A 72 -12.79 9.75 6.56
CA ILE A 72 -12.51 10.85 7.51
C ILE A 72 -11.40 10.50 8.51
N LYS A 73 -11.06 9.22 8.66
CA LYS A 73 -9.99 8.75 9.54
C LYS A 73 -8.64 9.17 8.95
N LYS A 74 -7.69 9.57 9.80
CA LYS A 74 -6.29 9.80 9.41
C LYS A 74 -5.45 8.55 9.72
N GLU A 75 -4.31 8.42 9.04
CA GLU A 75 -3.33 7.39 9.36
C GLU A 75 -2.91 7.48 10.84
N GLN A 76 -2.67 6.32 11.47
CA GLN A 76 -2.35 6.23 12.88
C GLN A 76 -0.95 5.67 13.06
N LYS A 77 -0.22 6.15 14.08
CA LYS A 77 1.02 5.49 14.53
C LYS A 77 0.65 4.09 14.99
N THR A 78 1.00 3.11 14.15
CA THR A 78 0.69 1.69 14.34
C THR A 78 2.01 0.97 14.59
N ARG A 79 2.03 -0.07 15.42
CA ARG A 79 3.25 -0.86 15.60
C ARG A 79 3.37 -1.84 14.44
N PHE A 80 4.44 -1.73 13.66
CA PHE A 80 4.69 -2.65 12.56
C PHE A 80 6.19 -2.91 12.37
N SER A 81 6.49 -4.11 11.90
CA SER A 81 7.82 -4.49 11.43
C SER A 81 7.86 -4.46 9.91
N VAL A 82 9.01 -4.11 9.35
CA VAL A 82 9.30 -4.24 7.92
C VAL A 82 10.62 -5.00 7.78
N SER A 83 10.65 -5.96 6.89
CA SER A 83 11.86 -6.69 6.50
C SER A 83 11.85 -6.92 5.00
N GLU A 84 13.01 -6.99 4.38
CA GLU A 84 13.15 -7.27 2.95
C GLU A 84 14.05 -8.48 2.73
N SER A 85 13.61 -9.42 1.90
CA SER A 85 14.40 -10.59 1.50
C SER A 85 13.96 -11.05 0.11
N ASN A 86 14.91 -11.39 -0.76
CA ASN A 86 14.64 -11.90 -2.11
C ASN A 86 13.65 -11.02 -2.90
N HIS A 87 13.78 -9.70 -2.80
CA HIS A 87 12.89 -8.69 -3.41
C HIS A 87 11.45 -8.68 -2.88
N ILE A 88 11.16 -9.39 -1.79
CA ILE A 88 9.88 -9.31 -1.09
C ILE A 88 10.04 -8.42 0.13
N ILE A 89 9.31 -7.30 0.14
CA ILE A 89 9.15 -6.46 1.32
C ILE A 89 7.97 -7.02 2.13
N SER A 90 8.23 -7.48 3.35
CA SER A 90 7.21 -7.95 4.29
C SER A 90 6.92 -6.85 5.30
N LEU A 91 5.75 -6.23 5.22
CA LEU A 91 5.21 -5.35 6.27
C LEU A 91 4.23 -6.15 7.13
N LYS A 92 4.41 -6.13 8.46
CA LYS A 92 3.59 -6.92 9.38
C LYS A 92 3.12 -6.10 10.58
N THR A 93 1.82 -6.16 10.84
CA THR A 93 1.15 -5.72 12.07
C THR A 93 0.71 -6.95 12.88
N ASN A 94 -0.05 -6.77 13.95
CA ASN A 94 -0.65 -7.90 14.68
C ASN A 94 -1.74 -8.62 13.89
N ASP A 95 -2.50 -7.88 13.06
CA ASP A 95 -3.70 -8.40 12.40
C ASP A 95 -3.56 -8.63 10.88
N VAL A 96 -2.51 -8.10 10.24
CA VAL A 96 -2.26 -8.29 8.81
C VAL A 96 -0.77 -8.38 8.48
N GLN A 97 -0.46 -9.17 7.45
CA GLN A 97 0.85 -9.16 6.81
C GLN A 97 0.69 -8.85 5.32
N LEU A 98 1.49 -7.92 4.82
CA LEU A 98 1.63 -7.60 3.41
C LEU A 98 2.95 -8.16 2.91
N LEU A 99 2.90 -8.95 1.84
CA LEU A 99 4.07 -9.36 1.07
C LEU A 99 4.04 -8.59 -0.24
N ILE A 100 4.99 -7.69 -0.41
CA ILE A 100 5.07 -6.77 -1.54
C ILE A 100 6.24 -7.21 -2.41
N ASP A 101 5.97 -7.53 -3.68
CA ASP A 101 7.04 -7.80 -4.63
C ASP A 101 7.63 -6.47 -5.13
N ALA A 102 8.88 -6.19 -4.76
CA ALA A 102 9.58 -4.95 -5.09
C ALA A 102 9.89 -4.82 -6.59
N LYS A 103 9.70 -5.88 -7.40
CA LYS A 103 9.93 -5.85 -8.84
C LYS A 103 8.73 -5.35 -9.64
N ASN A 104 7.51 -5.60 -9.17
CA ASN A 104 6.29 -5.23 -9.90
C ASN A 104 5.26 -4.44 -9.05
N GLY A 105 5.48 -4.32 -7.74
CA GLY A 105 4.59 -3.62 -6.82
C GLY A 105 3.27 -4.33 -6.52
N GLU A 106 3.15 -5.61 -6.85
CA GLU A 106 2.00 -6.44 -6.48
C GLU A 106 2.05 -6.78 -4.99
N ILE A 107 0.89 -6.71 -4.35
CA ILE A 107 0.73 -6.97 -2.92
C ILE A 107 -0.09 -8.24 -2.70
N THR A 108 0.44 -9.13 -1.86
CA THR A 108 -0.30 -10.25 -1.28
C THR A 108 -0.64 -9.92 0.17
N TYR A 109 -1.91 -10.03 0.52
CA TYR A 109 -2.47 -9.71 1.83
C TYR A 109 -2.75 -11.01 2.57
N ASN A 110 -2.14 -11.18 3.73
CA ASN A 110 -2.22 -12.40 4.54
C ASN A 110 -2.80 -12.10 5.92
N SER A 111 -3.48 -13.10 6.49
CA SER A 111 -3.81 -13.11 7.91
C SER A 111 -2.54 -13.22 8.77
N PRO A 112 -2.64 -13.00 10.10
CA PRO A 112 -1.50 -13.19 11.01
C PRO A 112 -0.96 -14.61 11.03
N SER A 113 -1.81 -15.59 10.70
CA SER A 113 -1.45 -17.01 10.59
C SER A 113 -0.78 -17.36 9.25
N GLY A 114 -0.54 -16.39 8.37
CA GLY A 114 0.06 -16.59 7.05
C GLY A 114 -0.89 -17.10 5.96
N LYS A 115 -2.21 -17.09 6.21
CA LYS A 115 -3.21 -17.50 5.20
C LYS A 115 -3.43 -16.35 4.23
N GLU A 116 -3.29 -16.63 2.93
CA GLU A 116 -3.60 -15.65 1.88
C GLU A 116 -5.09 -15.26 1.88
N LEU A 117 -5.33 -13.96 2.06
CA LEU A 117 -6.64 -13.30 2.02
C LEU A 117 -6.92 -12.76 0.63
N LEU A 118 -6.00 -12.00 0.04
CA LEU A 118 -6.16 -11.36 -1.26
C LEU A 118 -4.79 -11.27 -1.94
N LYS A 119 -4.76 -11.32 -3.28
CA LYS A 119 -3.54 -11.13 -4.06
C LYS A 119 -3.83 -10.24 -5.25
N GLU A 120 -2.99 -9.22 -5.46
CA GLU A 120 -3.03 -8.39 -6.66
C GLU A 120 -2.43 -9.12 -7.86
N THR A 121 -2.90 -8.77 -9.06
CA THR A 121 -2.39 -9.33 -10.33
C THR A 121 -2.15 -8.27 -11.40
N GLY A 122 -2.22 -6.99 -11.04
CA GLY A 122 -1.97 -5.89 -11.97
C GLY A 122 -2.57 -4.57 -11.52
N SER A 123 -1.88 -3.50 -11.91
CA SER A 123 -2.30 -2.11 -11.76
C SER A 123 -2.01 -1.39 -13.08
N ASP A 124 -2.91 -0.53 -13.55
CA ASP A 124 -2.71 0.22 -14.80
C ASP A 124 -3.25 1.65 -14.71
N PHE A 125 -2.62 2.55 -15.47
CA PHE A 125 -2.95 3.98 -15.54
C PHE A 125 -3.01 4.41 -17.01
N LYS A 126 -4.21 4.71 -17.50
CA LYS A 126 -4.40 5.24 -18.85
C LYS A 126 -4.71 6.72 -18.80
N PRO A 127 -3.93 7.60 -19.47
CA PRO A 127 -4.23 9.02 -19.53
C PRO A 127 -5.68 9.26 -19.96
N PHE A 128 -6.38 10.14 -19.25
CA PHE A 128 -7.76 10.52 -19.50
C PHE A 128 -7.89 12.04 -19.34
N ASN A 129 -8.79 12.64 -20.12
CA ASN A 129 -9.11 14.06 -19.99
C ASN A 129 -10.54 14.18 -19.47
N ASP A 130 -10.69 14.62 -18.23
CA ASP A 130 -11.98 14.83 -17.60
C ASP A 130 -12.39 16.30 -17.71
N ALA A 131 -13.15 16.62 -18.75
CA ALA A 131 -13.69 17.96 -19.02
C ALA A 131 -12.61 19.08 -18.98
N GLY A 132 -11.44 18.82 -19.55
CA GLY A 132 -10.29 19.73 -19.57
C GLY A 132 -9.23 19.44 -18.50
N ASN A 133 -9.51 18.55 -17.54
CA ASN A 133 -8.57 18.19 -16.48
C ASN A 133 -7.79 16.91 -16.85
N PRO A 134 -6.47 16.96 -17.05
CA PRO A 134 -5.67 15.77 -17.28
C PRO A 134 -5.64 14.89 -16.04
N THR A 135 -6.05 13.64 -16.20
CA THR A 135 -6.13 12.63 -15.13
C THR A 135 -5.87 11.24 -15.71
N TYR A 136 -6.24 10.18 -14.99
CA TYR A 136 -6.06 8.79 -15.41
C TYR A 136 -7.32 7.96 -15.19
N SER A 137 -7.67 7.13 -16.16
CA SER A 137 -8.45 5.91 -15.89
C SER A 137 -7.54 4.91 -15.20
N VAL A 138 -7.97 4.42 -14.04
CA VAL A 138 -7.18 3.52 -13.18
C VAL A 138 -7.78 2.12 -13.18
N THR A 139 -6.92 1.11 -13.15
CA THR A 139 -7.34 -0.29 -13.00
C THR A 139 -6.54 -0.95 -11.88
N GLN A 140 -7.20 -1.74 -11.05
CA GLN A 140 -6.57 -2.64 -10.09
C GLN A 140 -7.23 -4.01 -10.20
N SER A 141 -6.42 -5.05 -10.37
CA SER A 141 -6.90 -6.43 -10.48
C SER A 141 -6.47 -7.27 -9.28
N PHE A 142 -7.33 -8.21 -8.90
CA PHE A 142 -7.09 -9.15 -7.81
C PHE A 142 -7.47 -10.57 -8.22
N GLN A 143 -6.73 -11.56 -7.72
CA GLN A 143 -7.05 -12.97 -7.87
C GLN A 143 -7.95 -13.46 -6.73
N LEU A 144 -9.12 -13.98 -7.09
CA LEU A 144 -10.01 -14.68 -6.17
C LEU A 144 -9.71 -16.17 -6.17
N LYS A 145 -9.98 -16.86 -5.05
CA LYS A 145 -10.02 -18.34 -5.07
C LYS A 145 -11.19 -18.83 -5.91
N LYS A 146 -11.08 -20.06 -6.42
CA LYS A 146 -12.01 -20.66 -7.40
C LYS A 146 -13.49 -20.41 -7.06
N ASP A 147 -13.88 -20.69 -5.83
CA ASP A 147 -15.28 -20.65 -5.36
C ASP A 147 -15.51 -19.55 -4.32
N GLU A 148 -14.70 -18.49 -4.33
CA GLU A 148 -14.80 -17.39 -3.37
C GLU A 148 -15.93 -16.42 -3.72
N PRO A 149 -17.04 -16.38 -2.96
CA PRO A 149 -18.09 -15.40 -3.22
C PRO A 149 -17.64 -14.01 -2.77
N ILE A 150 -18.05 -13.00 -3.54
CA ILE A 150 -17.89 -11.58 -3.21
C ILE A 150 -19.27 -10.96 -2.98
N TYR A 151 -19.41 -10.15 -1.94
CA TYR A 151 -20.66 -9.48 -1.56
C TYR A 151 -20.44 -7.98 -1.39
N GLY A 152 -21.51 -7.19 -1.47
CA GLY A 152 -21.48 -5.74 -1.31
C GLY A 152 -21.79 -5.02 -2.61
N LEU A 153 -21.07 -3.93 -2.87
CA LEU A 153 -21.28 -2.99 -3.97
C LEU A 153 -22.52 -2.09 -3.86
N GLY A 154 -23.34 -2.24 -2.82
CA GLY A 154 -24.54 -1.44 -2.57
C GLY A 154 -25.83 -2.18 -2.95
N ILE A 155 -26.79 -1.45 -3.53
CA ILE A 155 -28.09 -1.95 -3.96
C ILE A 155 -28.03 -2.22 -5.47
N LEU A 156 -28.10 -3.48 -5.86
CA LEU A 156 -28.08 -3.92 -7.26
C LEU A 156 -29.36 -4.70 -7.57
N GLN A 157 -30.06 -4.33 -8.65
CA GLN A 157 -31.28 -5.03 -9.12
C GLN A 157 -30.94 -6.14 -10.12
N ASN A 158 -29.95 -6.98 -9.80
CA ASN A 158 -29.50 -8.07 -10.67
C ASN A 158 -29.91 -9.47 -10.19
N GLY A 159 -30.65 -9.55 -9.06
CA GLY A 159 -31.10 -10.82 -8.48
C GLY A 159 -29.97 -11.71 -7.94
N LYS A 160 -28.73 -11.19 -7.83
CA LYS A 160 -27.56 -11.95 -7.39
C LYS A 160 -27.13 -11.51 -6.00
N MET A 161 -27.02 -12.46 -5.08
CA MET A 161 -26.41 -12.23 -3.77
C MET A 161 -24.89 -12.06 -3.90
N SER A 162 -24.23 -12.97 -4.63
CA SER A 162 -22.80 -12.85 -4.90
C SER A 162 -22.52 -12.11 -6.20
N GLN A 163 -21.58 -11.17 -6.16
CA GLN A 163 -21.10 -10.40 -7.30
C GLN A 163 -19.94 -11.08 -8.03
N ARG A 164 -19.56 -12.31 -7.64
CA ARG A 164 -18.58 -13.10 -8.38
C ARG A 164 -19.04 -13.29 -9.83
N ASN A 165 -18.10 -13.19 -10.78
CA ASN A 165 -18.33 -13.36 -12.21
C ASN A 165 -19.47 -12.47 -12.72
N THR A 166 -19.53 -11.24 -12.23
CA THR A 166 -20.51 -10.25 -12.64
C THR A 166 -19.77 -8.96 -12.98
N ASP A 167 -20.10 -8.40 -14.14
CA ASP A 167 -19.59 -7.10 -14.57
C ASP A 167 -20.65 -6.05 -14.24
N VAL A 168 -20.22 -5.00 -13.54
CA VAL A 168 -21.11 -3.95 -13.05
C VAL A 168 -20.46 -2.60 -13.35
N LYS A 169 -21.18 -1.75 -14.08
CA LYS A 169 -20.81 -0.35 -14.25
C LYS A 169 -21.44 0.47 -13.13
N MET A 170 -20.63 0.97 -12.21
CA MET A 170 -21.10 1.63 -10.98
C MET A 170 -21.53 3.08 -11.23
N ILE A 171 -22.68 3.27 -11.86
CA ILE A 171 -23.32 4.58 -12.07
C ILE A 171 -24.66 4.64 -11.33
N GLN A 172 -24.77 5.58 -10.40
CA GLN A 172 -25.97 5.80 -9.61
C GLN A 172 -27.20 6.02 -10.52
N ASN A 173 -28.31 5.38 -10.21
CA ASN A 173 -29.59 5.61 -10.90
C ASN A 173 -30.77 5.36 -9.95
N ASN A 174 -32.00 5.49 -10.44
CA ASN A 174 -33.21 5.38 -9.62
C ASN A 174 -33.36 4.06 -8.83
N THR A 175 -32.75 2.96 -9.29
CA THR A 175 -32.93 1.63 -8.69
C THR A 175 -31.62 0.94 -8.29
N TRP A 176 -30.48 1.51 -8.69
CA TRP A 176 -29.15 1.00 -8.38
C TRP A 176 -28.37 2.09 -7.65
N ASP A 177 -27.98 1.78 -6.42
CA ASP A 177 -27.21 2.65 -5.55
C ASP A 177 -25.89 1.98 -5.20
N PHE A 178 -24.79 2.52 -5.71
CA PHE A 178 -23.48 1.92 -5.54
C PHE A 178 -22.74 2.44 -4.32
N VAL A 179 -22.20 1.51 -3.54
CA VAL A 179 -21.19 1.77 -2.51
C VAL A 179 -19.95 0.96 -2.91
N PRO A 180 -18.80 1.58 -3.25
CA PRO A 180 -17.64 0.88 -3.81
C PRO A 180 -16.85 0.14 -2.71
N PHE A 181 -17.55 -0.75 -2.01
CA PHE A 181 -17.04 -1.63 -0.97
C PHE A 181 -17.52 -3.04 -1.24
N PHE A 182 -16.59 -4.00 -1.21
CA PHE A 182 -16.94 -5.41 -1.24
C PHE A 182 -16.24 -6.18 -0.13
N GLN A 183 -16.81 -7.32 0.23
CA GLN A 183 -16.28 -8.23 1.23
C GLN A 183 -16.24 -9.67 0.73
N SER A 184 -15.35 -10.45 1.34
CA SER A 184 -15.17 -11.87 1.09
C SER A 184 -15.35 -12.67 2.37
N VAL A 185 -15.82 -13.92 2.22
CA VAL A 185 -15.86 -14.93 3.31
C VAL A 185 -14.48 -15.29 3.86
N LYS A 186 -13.39 -14.91 3.17
CA LYS A 186 -12.03 -15.10 3.67
C LYS A 186 -11.68 -14.17 4.83
N GLY A 187 -12.53 -13.18 5.15
CA GLY A 187 -12.35 -12.27 6.28
C GLY A 187 -11.66 -10.96 5.91
N TYR A 188 -11.79 -10.51 4.66
CA TYR A 188 -11.30 -9.20 4.22
C TYR A 188 -12.40 -8.42 3.49
N GLY A 189 -12.22 -7.10 3.41
CA GLY A 189 -13.01 -6.22 2.56
C GLY A 189 -12.10 -5.21 1.85
N VAL A 190 -12.58 -4.69 0.74
CA VAL A 190 -11.88 -3.68 -0.06
C VAL A 190 -12.82 -2.50 -0.24
N PHE A 191 -12.36 -1.32 0.18
CA PHE A 191 -12.98 -0.06 -0.14
C PHE A 191 -12.22 0.61 -1.29
N TRP A 192 -12.91 0.86 -2.40
CA TRP A 192 -12.38 1.58 -3.54
C TRP A 192 -12.74 3.06 -3.41
N ASP A 193 -11.82 3.84 -2.84
CA ASP A 193 -11.98 5.28 -2.63
C ASP A 193 -11.83 6.05 -3.96
N ASN A 194 -12.84 5.95 -4.82
CA ASN A 194 -12.97 6.65 -6.10
C ASN A 194 -14.45 7.04 -6.32
N TYR A 195 -14.68 8.24 -6.86
CA TYR A 195 -16.01 8.79 -7.14
C TYR A 195 -16.35 8.81 -8.63
N SER A 196 -15.39 8.46 -9.50
CA SER A 196 -15.65 8.30 -10.93
C SER A 196 -16.36 6.97 -11.22
N PRO A 197 -17.20 6.92 -12.27
CA PRO A 197 -17.74 5.67 -12.82
C PRO A 197 -16.69 4.68 -13.34
#